data_AF-A0A4Y2X732-F1
#
_entry.id   AF-A0A4Y2X732-F1
#
_cell.length_a   1.000
_cell.length_b   1.000
_cell.length_c   1.000
_cell.angle_alpha   90.00
_cell.angle_beta   90.00
_cell.angle_gamma   90.00
#
_symmetry.space_group_name_H-M   'P 1'
#
loop_
_entity.id
_entity.type
_entity.pdbx_description
1 polymer ?
#
loop_
_entity_poly.entity_id
_entity_poly.type
_entity_poly.pdbx_seq_one_letter_code
_entity_poly.pdbx_strand_id
1 'polypeptide(L)'
;VKFDDAGDRVFLIWPATIVHEINENSPFYNMSAQDILTDTYELVVALEGTIESTGQSIQTRTSFVPSEFLWGHRFEQMVTYQKNTGEFLVDYR
;
A
#
# COMPACT_ATOMS: atom_id res chain seq x y z
N VAL A 1 -3.57 -6.83 -5.56
CA VAL A 1 -2.88 -6.49 -6.84
C VAL A 1 -1.70 -5.60 -6.51
N LYS A 2 -0.55 -5.79 -7.18
CA LYS A 2 0.61 -4.91 -7.02
C LYS A 2 0.61 -3.85 -8.12
N PHE A 3 0.84 -2.60 -7.74
CA PHE A 3 0.98 -1.50 -8.68
C PHE A 3 2.46 -1.11 -8.72
N ASP A 4 3.22 -1.77 -9.59
CA ASP A 4 4.68 -1.61 -9.64
C ASP A 4 5.13 -0.48 -10.61
N ASP A 5 4.20 0.25 -11.25
CA ASP A 5 4.52 1.35 -12.19
C ASP A 5 3.34 2.30 -12.49
N ALA A 6 2.32 2.37 -11.61
CA ALA A 6 1.10 3.13 -11.89
C ALA A 6 1.21 4.65 -11.57
N GLY A 7 2.39 5.11 -11.14
CA GLY A 7 2.55 6.45 -10.57
C GLY A 7 1.70 6.64 -9.32
N ASP A 8 1.17 7.84 -9.12
CA ASP A 8 0.28 8.20 -8.00
C ASP A 8 -1.19 7.82 -8.24
N ARG A 9 -1.52 7.22 -9.39
CA ARG A 9 -2.90 6.90 -9.79
C ARG A 9 -3.17 5.41 -9.75
N VAL A 10 -3.98 4.99 -8.79
CA VAL A 10 -4.38 3.59 -8.61
C VAL A 10 -5.85 3.37 -8.93
N PHE A 11 -6.14 2.27 -9.61
CA PHE A 11 -7.51 1.81 -9.84
C PHE A 11 -7.90 0.79 -8.76
N LEU A 12 -8.58 1.27 -7.71
CA LEU A 12 -8.88 0.50 -6.50
C LEU A 12 -10.25 -0.20 -6.59
N ILE A 13 -10.30 -1.33 -7.30
CA ILE A 13 -11.43 -2.28 -7.20
C ILE A 13 -11.15 -3.34 -6.13
N TRP A 14 -9.90 -3.79 -6.02
CA TRP A 14 -9.45 -4.88 -5.14
C TRP A 14 -8.40 -4.34 -4.16
N PRO A 15 -8.16 -5.03 -3.03
CA PRO A 15 -7.04 -4.72 -2.16
C PRO A 15 -5.73 -4.64 -2.94
N ALA A 16 -5.02 -3.55 -2.70
CA ALA A 16 -3.85 -3.17 -3.46
C ALA A 16 -2.67 -2.94 -2.52
N THR A 17 -1.50 -3.39 -2.97
CA THR A 17 -0.24 -3.08 -2.31
C THR A 17 0.36 -1.87 -3.00
N ILE A 18 0.48 -0.78 -2.25
CA ILE A 18 1.21 0.42 -2.69
C ILE A 18 2.70 0.18 -2.44
N VAL A 19 3.53 0.50 -3.42
CA VAL A 19 4.97 0.27 -3.37
C VAL A 19 5.69 1.60 -3.48
N HIS A 20 6.55 1.87 -2.50
CA HIS A 20 7.54 2.93 -2.57
C HIS A 20 8.90 2.28 -2.81
N GLU A 21 9.50 2.54 -3.97
CA GLU A 21 10.85 2.07 -4.25
C GLU A 21 11.88 2.91 -3.48
N ILE A 22 12.72 2.27 -2.69
CA ILE A 22 13.84 2.92 -2.00
C ILE A 22 15.01 3.01 -2.98
N ASN A 23 15.00 4.04 -3.83
CA ASN A 23 16.09 4.42 -4.74
C ASN A 23 16.87 5.63 -4.18
N GLU A 24 17.86 6.14 -4.92
CA GLU A 24 18.76 7.23 -4.48
C GLU A 24 18.04 8.56 -4.14
N ASN A 25 16.80 8.72 -4.59
CA ASN A 25 15.98 9.90 -4.30
C ASN A 25 15.06 9.69 -3.09
N SER A 26 15.01 8.48 -2.52
CA SER A 26 14.17 8.16 -1.37
C SER A 26 14.74 8.75 -0.07
N PRO A 27 13.90 9.28 0.84
CA PRO A 27 14.35 9.67 2.17
C PRO A 27 14.87 8.48 2.99
N PHE A 28 14.49 7.25 2.63
CA PHE A 28 14.94 6.02 3.28
C PHE A 28 16.22 5.44 2.67
N TYR A 29 16.80 6.05 1.63
CA TYR A 29 17.91 5.47 0.86
C TYR A 29 19.15 5.12 1.70
N ASN A 30 19.50 5.99 2.65
CA ASN A 30 20.68 5.82 3.50
C ASN A 30 20.35 5.15 4.84
N MET A 31 19.14 4.63 5.03
CA MET A 31 18.72 3.99 6.27
C MET A 31 18.93 2.48 6.19
N SER A 32 19.54 1.91 7.23
CA SER A 32 19.60 0.46 7.41
C SER A 32 18.27 -0.09 7.94
N ALA A 33 18.15 -1.42 7.94
CA ALA A 33 17.03 -2.10 8.57
C ALA A 33 16.85 -1.71 10.05
N GLN A 34 17.95 -1.47 10.76
CA GLN A 34 17.92 -1.07 12.16
C GLN A 34 17.40 0.36 12.30
N ASP A 35 17.92 1.29 11.49
CA ASP A 35 17.53 2.70 11.52
C ASP A 35 16.02 2.85 11.24
N ILE A 36 15.48 2.11 10.27
CA ILE A 36 14.03 2.09 9.95
C ILE A 36 13.18 1.66 11.15
N LEU A 37 13.70 0.77 12.01
CA LEU A 37 12.95 0.25 13.15
C LEU A 37 13.13 1.09 14.42
N THR A 38 14.17 1.95 14.50
CA THR A 38 14.55 2.66 15.73
C THR A 38 14.55 4.17 15.65
N ASP A 39 14.67 4.75 14.46
CA ASP A 39 14.68 6.21 14.28
C ASP A 39 13.33 6.83 14.61
N THR A 40 13.29 8.14 14.83
CA THR A 40 12.04 8.86 15.13
C THR A 40 11.48 9.50 13.86
N TYR A 41 10.48 8.86 13.25
CA TYR A 41 9.73 9.41 12.12
C TYR A 41 8.28 8.92 12.13
N GLU A 42 7.46 9.47 11.24
CA GLU A 42 6.09 9.01 11.00
C GLU A 42 5.81 9.06 9.48
N LEU A 43 5.46 7.92 8.89
CA LEU A 43 5.10 7.84 7.48
C LEU A 43 3.60 8.09 7.34
N VAL A 44 3.22 9.29 6.88
CA VAL A 44 1.83 9.61 6.58
C VAL A 44 1.47 9.13 5.18
N VAL A 45 0.37 8.39 5.06
CA VAL A 45 -0.18 7.92 3.79
C VAL A 45 -1.54 8.54 3.59
N ALA A 46 -1.76 9.16 2.43
CA ALA A 46 -3.02 9.75 2.04
C ALA A 46 -3.52 9.09 0.75
N LEU A 47 -4.81 8.77 0.70
CA LEU A 47 -5.53 8.34 -0.48
C LEU A 47 -6.59 9.38 -0.81
N GLU A 48 -6.51 9.94 -2.01
CA GLU A 48 -7.50 10.85 -2.57
C GLU A 48 -8.24 10.18 -3.72
N GLY A 49 -9.53 10.46 -3.84
CA GLY A 49 -10.34 9.91 -4.91
C GLY A 49 -11.65 10.65 -5.08
N THR A 50 -12.43 10.22 -6.07
CA THR A 50 -13.78 10.73 -6.30
C THR A 50 -14.75 9.55 -6.25
N ILE A 51 -15.83 9.69 -5.51
CA ILE A 51 -16.91 8.71 -5.50
C ILE A 51 -17.71 8.88 -6.80
N GLU A 52 -17.67 7.88 -7.67
CA GLU A 52 -18.29 7.94 -9.01
C GLU A 52 -19.79 8.27 -8.94
N SER A 53 -20.52 7.69 -7.99
CA SER A 53 -21.97 7.87 -7.88
C SER A 53 -22.41 9.26 -7.41
N THR A 54 -21.53 10.00 -6.71
CA THR A 54 -21.88 11.31 -6.12
C THR A 54 -21.05 12.47 -6.67
N GLY A 55 -19.94 12.19 -7.37
CA GLY A 55 -18.97 13.18 -7.80
C GLY A 55 -18.21 13.85 -6.64
N GLN A 56 -18.38 13.38 -5.41
CA GLN A 56 -17.72 13.97 -4.25
C GLN A 56 -16.27 13.51 -4.15
N SER A 57 -15.38 14.45 -3.88
CA SER A 57 -13.99 14.14 -3.53
C SER A 57 -13.91 13.57 -2.11
N ILE A 58 -13.10 12.53 -1.95
CA ILE A 58 -12.77 11.91 -0.68
C ILE A 58 -11.27 11.97 -0.44
N GLN A 59 -10.90 12.07 0.82
CA GLN A 59 -9.53 11.94 1.27
C GLN A 59 -9.52 11.10 2.55
N THR A 60 -8.74 10.02 2.53
CA THR A 60 -8.47 9.17 3.68
C THR A 60 -6.99 9.28 4.03
N ARG A 61 -6.67 9.33 5.32
CA ARG A 61 -5.29 9.38 5.82
C ARG A 61 -5.07 8.32 6.88
N THR A 62 -3.86 7.77 6.88
CA THR A 62 -3.34 6.92 7.96
C THR A 62 -1.86 7.24 8.13
N SER A 63 -1.23 6.73 9.17
CA SER A 63 0.20 6.89 9.39
C SER A 63 0.82 5.66 10.03
N PHE A 64 2.13 5.52 9.86
CA PHE A 64 2.93 4.44 10.42
C PHE A 64 4.15 4.99 11.16
N VAL A 65 4.31 4.58 12.41
CA VAL A 65 5.52 4.83 13.21
C VAL A 65 6.51 3.66 13.08
N PRO A 66 7.81 3.85 13.37
CA PRO A 66 8.85 2.81 13.24
C PRO A 66 8.49 1.44 13.81
N SER A 67 7.82 1.40 14.98
CA SER A 67 7.39 0.16 15.61
C SER A 67 6.32 -0.63 14.84
N GLU A 68 5.65 0.00 13.88
CA GLU A 68 4.63 -0.61 13.01
C GLU A 68 5.24 -1.12 11.68
N PHE A 69 6.51 -0.81 11.41
CA PHE A 69 7.21 -1.34 10.24
C PHE A 69 7.67 -2.78 10.50
N LEU A 70 7.36 -3.65 9.54
CA LEU A 70 7.73 -5.07 9.57
C LEU A 70 8.83 -5.35 8.54
N TRP A 71 10.09 -5.15 8.95
CA TRP A 71 11.24 -5.39 8.05
C TRP A 71 11.37 -6.87 7.68
N GLY A 72 11.50 -7.17 6.39
CA GLY A 72 11.62 -8.54 5.89
C GLY A 72 10.29 -9.31 5.76
N HIS A 73 9.15 -8.64 5.97
CA HIS A 73 7.82 -9.25 5.81
C HIS A 73 7.23 -9.00 4.41
N ARG A 74 6.21 -9.79 4.07
CA ARG A 74 5.39 -9.64 2.86
C ARG A 74 3.93 -9.84 3.22
N PHE A 75 3.03 -9.10 2.56
CA PHE A 75 1.59 -9.33 2.67
C PHE A 75 1.20 -10.70 2.13
N GLU A 76 0.18 -11.31 2.76
CA GLU A 76 -0.44 -12.51 2.24
C GLU A 76 -1.26 -12.22 0.97
N GLN A 77 -1.40 -13.23 0.11
CA GLN A 77 -2.17 -13.09 -1.12
C GLN A 77 -3.67 -13.17 -0.81
N MET A 78 -4.34 -12.02 -0.85
CA MET A 78 -5.77 -11.92 -0.56
C MET A 78 -6.69 -12.29 -1.74
N VAL A 79 -6.17 -12.38 -2.97
CA VAL A 79 -6.97 -12.55 -4.18
C VAL A 79 -6.70 -13.91 -4.82
N THR A 80 -7.74 -14.72 -4.98
CA THR A 80 -7.67 -16.06 -5.57
C THR A 80 -8.64 -16.22 -6.73
N TYR A 81 -8.18 -16.75 -7.85
CA TYR A 81 -9.03 -17.07 -9.00
C TYR A 81 -9.57 -18.50 -8.90
N GLN A 82 -10.90 -18.64 -8.91
CA GLN A 82 -11.60 -19.91 -8.85
C GLN A 82 -11.90 -20.42 -10.26
N LYS A 83 -11.07 -21.34 -10.76
CA LYS A 83 -11.16 -21.85 -12.15
C LYS A 83 -12.51 -22.53 -12.48
N ASN A 84 -13.18 -23.08 -11.47
CA ASN A 84 -14.44 -23.81 -11.61
C ASN A 84 -15.66 -22.88 -11.78
N THR A 85 -15.67 -21.71 -11.14
CA THR A 85 -16.75 -20.72 -11.25
C THR A 85 -16.41 -19.59 -12.21
N GLY A 86 -15.12 -19.38 -12.49
CA GLY A 86 -14.62 -18.24 -13.26
C GLY A 86 -14.56 -16.95 -12.44
N GLU A 87 -14.76 -17.03 -11.12
CA GLU A 87 -14.84 -15.88 -10.22
C GLU A 87 -13.52 -15.60 -9.51
N PHE A 88 -13.36 -14.38 -9.03
CA PHE A 88 -12.26 -14.00 -8.15
C PHE A 88 -12.79 -13.83 -6.73
N LEU A 89 -12.15 -14.50 -5.76
CA LEU A 89 -12.44 -14.38 -4.34
C LEU A 89 -11.43 -13.44 -3.68
N VAL A 90 -11.93 -12.51 -2.85
CA VAL A 90 -11.12 -11.69 -1.95
C VAL A 90 -11.34 -12.15 -0.53
N ASP A 91 -10.26 -12.54 0.15
CA ASP A 91 -10.28 -12.80 1.60
C ASP A 91 -9.82 -11.54 2.36
N TYR A 92 -10.68 -11.05 3.25
CA TYR A 92 -10.43 -9.87 4.09
C TYR A 92 -10.20 -10.24 5.56
N ARG A 93 -10.17 -11.54 5.89
CA ARG A 93 -9.87 -12.05 7.23
C ARG A 93 -8.36 -12.15 7.43
#